data_AF-A0A9W8I0W0-F1
#
_entry.id   AF-A0A9W8I0W0-F1
#
_cell.length_a   1.000
_cell.length_b   1.000
_cell.length_c   1.000
_cell.angle_alpha   90.00
_cell.angle_beta   90.00
_cell.angle_gamma   90.00
#
_symmetry.space_group_name_H-M   'P 1'
#
loop_
_entity.id
_entity.type
_entity.pdbx_description
1 polymer ?
#
loop_
_entity_poly.entity_id
_entity_poly.type
_entity_poly.pdbx_seq_one_letter_code
_entity_poly.pdbx_strand_id
1 'polypeptide(L)'
;MAHQLGSEEEFKTTIADYLESLPAQFSQRVFSSPAACLAIFRLISTVGKQLIMSMLYLDTSLRLQDVCQWARTDSQRMVRGKIHQLRKLQLVTEDHGNVSLNPVFRAQLRNALTGGGDFSSFGTPFKGGGRDTRITKAQLARYADVKWEAMLRFMVGRQDGSGESVVQPPAESVRSILRTAKLMEDGENGMAITNSGFQFLLQDTQSQVWTVLLQYLRQAEMQQMDVVEVLNFLFQLVSLQLGRAYSAEPLTTIQRRMLGELRDFGLVLQDDQRPMCFYATHLVTMLSSSSSTENSDKSDTKGSKALSASPQGELAASSSQGYIILETNCRIYAYTDSPLQIAILGLFVHLVSRFSNLVTGALTRDSVRQALSQGITADQIITFLTANAHPQMQSHVPVLPVTVTDQIRLWEQERNRLHPTQAHFYKDFAQKQDFDRVLRYAQDIGVVLWASIEKRQLVVTRQGHVKIVELVNSQRAASSATTSS
;
A
#
# COMPACT_ATOMS: atom_id res chain seq x y z
N MET A 1 5.69 18.11 27.78
CA MET A 1 4.52 17.90 26.92
C MET A 1 4.99 17.31 25.61
N ALA A 2 5.35 16.04 25.65
CA ALA A 2 5.72 15.24 24.49
C ALA A 2 4.48 14.41 24.16
N HIS A 3 3.69 14.88 23.20
CA HIS A 3 2.59 14.12 22.63
C HIS A 3 3.10 13.45 21.34
N GLN A 4 3.14 12.12 21.40
CA GLN A 4 2.81 11.19 20.32
C GLN A 4 3.49 11.42 18.96
N LEU A 5 4.74 10.99 18.88
CA LEU A 5 5.26 10.30 17.70
C LEU A 5 4.75 8.85 17.78
N GLY A 6 3.80 8.47 16.93
CA GLY A 6 3.36 7.08 16.82
C GLY A 6 1.84 6.90 16.78
N SER A 7 1.20 7.37 15.71
CA SER A 7 -0.09 6.86 15.26
C SER A 7 -0.30 7.34 13.83
N GLU A 8 -0.51 6.38 12.92
CA GLU A 8 -0.97 6.57 11.53
C GLU A 8 0.03 7.16 10.52
N GLU A 9 1.15 6.45 10.29
CA GLU A 9 1.71 6.41 8.93
C GLU A 9 0.75 5.56 8.07
N GLU A 10 -0.38 6.13 7.68
CA GLU A 10 -1.19 5.56 6.61
C GLU A 10 -0.25 5.35 5.42
N PHE A 11 -0.26 4.13 4.87
CA PHE A 11 0.37 3.86 3.59
C PHE A 11 -0.07 4.97 2.64
N LYS A 12 0.87 5.82 2.21
CA LYS A 12 0.62 6.77 1.12
C LYS A 12 0.25 5.91 -0.08
N THR A 13 -1.04 5.69 -0.30
CA THR A 13 -1.54 4.68 -1.24
C THR A 13 -1.36 5.14 -2.67
N THR A 14 -1.20 6.45 -2.87
CA THR A 14 -1.15 7.06 -4.20
C THR A 14 0.17 7.78 -4.41
N ILE A 15 0.76 7.63 -5.59
CA ILE A 15 1.94 8.40 -6.02
C ILE A 15 1.72 9.93 -5.92
N ALA A 16 0.47 10.38 -5.98
CA ALA A 16 0.10 11.78 -5.75
C ALA A 16 0.54 12.26 -4.36
N ASP A 17 0.33 11.49 -3.30
CA ASP A 17 0.73 11.86 -1.94
C ASP A 17 2.26 11.90 -1.78
N TYR A 18 2.96 11.07 -2.55
CA TYR A 18 4.42 11.11 -2.61
C TYR A 18 4.90 12.38 -3.33
N LEU A 19 4.30 12.72 -4.47
CA LEU A 19 4.60 13.94 -5.21
C LEU A 19 4.25 15.20 -4.40
N GLU A 20 3.19 15.19 -3.60
CA GLU A 20 2.84 16.28 -2.69
C GLU A 20 3.91 16.51 -1.60
N SER A 21 4.62 15.46 -1.18
CA SER A 21 5.68 15.58 -0.19
C SER A 21 7.03 16.07 -0.73
N LEU A 22 7.21 16.17 -2.05
CA LEU A 22 8.48 16.58 -2.64
C LEU A 22 8.68 18.11 -2.59
N PRO A 23 9.91 18.59 -2.30
CA PRO A 23 10.21 20.02 -2.34
C PRO A 23 10.12 20.60 -3.76
N ALA A 24 9.82 21.91 -3.86
CA ALA A 24 9.58 22.59 -5.14
C ALA A 24 10.71 22.51 -6.17
N GLN A 25 11.96 22.44 -5.70
CA GLN A 25 13.13 22.31 -6.56
C GLN A 25 13.24 20.92 -7.23
N PHE A 26 12.73 19.88 -6.57
CA PHE A 26 12.70 18.52 -7.13
C PHE A 26 11.58 18.39 -8.15
N SER A 27 10.39 18.94 -7.86
CA SER A 27 9.26 18.94 -8.78
C SER A 27 9.58 19.62 -10.11
N GLN A 28 10.30 20.75 -10.10
CA GLN A 28 10.75 21.41 -11.33
C GLN A 28 11.66 20.53 -12.18
N ARG A 29 12.55 19.74 -11.56
CA ARG A 29 13.43 18.80 -12.27
C ARG A 29 12.65 17.58 -12.79
N VAL A 30 11.65 17.08 -12.07
CA VAL A 30 10.75 16.03 -12.57
C VAL A 30 9.96 16.54 -13.78
N PHE A 31 9.42 17.76 -13.71
CA PHE A 31 8.69 18.37 -14.83
C PHE A 31 9.55 18.73 -16.04
N SER A 32 10.88 18.60 -15.97
CA SER A 32 11.75 18.79 -17.14
C SER A 32 11.55 17.72 -18.21
N SER A 33 11.12 16.51 -17.81
CA SER A 33 10.88 15.39 -18.72
C SER A 33 9.45 15.41 -19.28
N PRO A 34 9.26 15.41 -20.62
CA PRO A 34 7.95 15.29 -21.24
C PRO A 34 7.15 14.06 -20.80
N ALA A 35 7.83 12.92 -20.57
CA ALA A 35 7.18 11.69 -20.15
C ALA A 35 6.63 11.76 -18.73
N ALA A 36 7.37 12.42 -17.82
CA ALA A 36 6.91 12.68 -16.46
C ALA A 36 5.67 13.58 -16.45
N CYS A 37 5.67 14.67 -17.24
CA CYS A 37 4.50 15.54 -17.36
C CYS A 37 3.26 14.80 -17.88
N LEU A 38 3.42 13.94 -18.88
CA LEU A 38 2.32 13.14 -19.43
C LEU A 38 1.80 12.10 -18.43
N ALA A 39 2.70 11.42 -17.71
CA ALA A 39 2.31 10.44 -16.71
C ALA A 39 1.56 11.09 -15.54
N ILE A 40 2.07 12.22 -15.04
CA ILE A 40 1.39 13.01 -13.99
C ILE A 40 0.03 13.49 -14.51
N PHE A 41 -0.07 13.99 -15.73
CA PHE A 41 -1.35 14.37 -16.34
C PHE A 41 -2.34 13.20 -16.39
N ARG A 42 -1.89 11.96 -16.68
CA ARG A 42 -2.74 10.77 -16.68
C ARG A 42 -3.26 10.39 -15.29
N LEU A 43 -2.46 10.62 -14.24
CA LEU A 43 -2.80 10.32 -12.85
C LEU A 43 -3.83 11.29 -12.24
N ILE A 44 -4.01 12.47 -12.84
CA ILE A 44 -4.94 13.48 -12.34
C ILE A 44 -6.40 13.10 -12.66
N SER A 45 -7.32 13.48 -11.76
CA SER A 45 -8.78 13.35 -11.97
C SER A 45 -9.26 14.02 -13.26
N THR A 46 -10.38 13.55 -13.82
CA THR A 46 -10.98 14.07 -15.07
C THR A 46 -11.19 15.58 -15.06
N VAL A 47 -11.69 16.13 -13.96
CA VAL A 47 -11.89 17.59 -13.78
C VAL A 47 -10.55 18.34 -13.81
N GLY A 48 -9.53 17.82 -13.13
CA GLY A 48 -8.20 18.42 -13.14
C GLY A 48 -7.55 18.40 -14.54
N LYS A 49 -7.75 17.32 -15.31
CA LYS A 49 -7.31 17.22 -16.70
C LYS A 49 -7.98 18.28 -17.58
N GLN A 50 -9.28 18.48 -17.44
CA GLN A 50 -10.02 19.50 -18.20
C GLN A 50 -9.51 20.91 -17.88
N LEU A 51 -9.28 21.23 -16.60
CA LEU A 51 -8.71 22.51 -16.18
C LEU A 51 -7.32 22.74 -16.78
N ILE A 52 -6.43 21.76 -16.69
CA ILE A 52 -5.09 21.85 -17.27
C ILE A 52 -5.17 22.05 -18.79
N MET A 53 -6.00 21.27 -19.49
CA MET A 53 -6.15 21.38 -20.94
C MET A 53 -6.70 22.75 -21.38
N SER A 54 -7.64 23.32 -20.62
CA SER A 54 -8.16 24.66 -20.90
C SER A 54 -7.12 25.76 -20.67
N MET A 55 -6.22 25.59 -19.70
CA MET A 55 -5.17 26.55 -19.37
C MET A 55 -3.89 26.37 -20.19
N LEU A 56 -3.69 25.21 -20.81
CA LEU A 56 -2.44 24.84 -21.48
C LEU A 56 -2.03 25.84 -22.57
N TYR A 57 -3.00 26.35 -23.33
CA TYR A 57 -2.78 27.27 -24.44
C TYR A 57 -2.91 28.76 -24.06
N LEU A 58 -3.27 29.09 -22.82
CA LEU A 58 -3.47 30.47 -22.36
C LEU A 58 -2.17 31.07 -21.87
N ASP A 59 -1.67 32.11 -22.56
CA ASP A 59 -0.43 32.79 -22.16
C ASP A 59 -0.61 33.72 -20.95
N THR A 60 -1.85 34.10 -20.65
CA THR A 60 -2.22 34.95 -19.52
C THR A 60 -2.63 34.14 -18.29
N SER A 61 -2.32 34.66 -17.10
CA SER A 61 -2.85 34.13 -15.85
C SER A 61 -4.33 34.50 -15.69
N LEU A 62 -5.11 33.62 -15.09
CA LEU A 62 -6.57 33.77 -14.94
C LEU A 62 -6.93 34.05 -13.49
N ARG A 63 -7.94 34.89 -13.23
CA ARG A 63 -8.41 35.08 -11.85
C ARG A 63 -9.09 33.81 -11.36
N LEU A 64 -8.84 33.42 -10.10
CA LEU A 64 -9.45 32.23 -9.51
C LEU A 64 -10.99 32.25 -9.59
N GLN A 65 -11.60 33.44 -9.49
CA GLN A 65 -13.05 33.61 -9.57
C GLN A 65 -13.59 33.22 -10.94
N ASP A 66 -12.90 33.59 -12.02
CA ASP A 66 -13.32 33.32 -13.40
C ASP A 66 -13.23 31.82 -13.71
N VAL A 67 -12.19 31.15 -13.20
CA VAL A 67 -12.03 29.69 -13.32
C VAL A 67 -13.14 28.96 -12.56
N CYS A 68 -13.58 29.48 -11.41
CA CYS A 68 -14.70 28.90 -10.66
C CYS A 68 -16.03 29.05 -11.41
N GLN A 69 -16.19 30.10 -12.25
CA GLN A 69 -17.39 30.31 -13.05
C GLN A 69 -17.51 29.33 -14.24
N TRP A 70 -16.44 28.63 -14.62
CA TRP A 70 -16.50 27.59 -15.66
C TRP A 70 -17.33 26.37 -15.25
N ALA A 71 -17.58 26.19 -13.96
CA ALA A 71 -18.44 25.15 -13.42
C ALA A 71 -19.79 25.69 -12.99
N ARG A 72 -20.82 24.82 -13.07
CA ARG A 72 -22.16 25.09 -12.53
C ARG A 72 -22.06 25.45 -11.04
N THR A 73 -22.97 26.29 -10.56
CA THR A 73 -23.02 26.82 -9.19
C THR A 73 -22.82 25.75 -8.11
N ASP A 74 -23.40 24.56 -8.30
CA ASP A 74 -23.35 23.46 -7.33
C ASP A 74 -21.96 22.78 -7.27
N SER A 75 -21.17 22.88 -8.34
CA SER A 75 -19.86 22.21 -8.48
C SER A 75 -18.66 23.15 -8.29
N GLN A 76 -18.88 24.45 -8.04
CA GLN A 76 -17.79 25.43 -7.86
C GLN A 76 -16.90 25.10 -6.67
N ARG A 77 -17.47 24.54 -5.58
CA ARG A 77 -16.71 24.10 -4.41
C ARG A 77 -15.77 22.93 -4.74
N MET A 78 -16.21 22.02 -5.61
CA MET A 78 -15.40 20.89 -6.08
C MET A 78 -14.22 21.38 -6.92
N VAL A 79 -14.45 22.31 -7.85
CA VAL A 79 -13.39 22.92 -8.67
C VAL A 79 -12.37 23.63 -7.80
N ARG A 80 -12.80 24.41 -6.80
CA ARG A 80 -11.88 25.04 -5.83
C ARG A 80 -11.04 24.02 -5.08
N GLY A 81 -11.66 22.94 -4.59
CA GLY A 81 -10.95 21.84 -3.95
C GLY A 81 -9.91 21.19 -4.87
N LYS A 82 -10.23 21.02 -6.15
CA LYS A 82 -9.32 20.45 -7.15
C LYS A 82 -8.18 21.39 -7.52
N ILE A 83 -8.41 22.69 -7.63
CA ILE A 83 -7.35 23.68 -7.82
C ILE A 83 -6.40 23.67 -6.61
N HIS A 84 -6.93 23.54 -5.40
CA HIS A 84 -6.11 23.40 -4.19
C HIS A 84 -5.24 22.13 -4.23
N GLN A 85 -5.77 20.99 -4.69
CA GLN A 85 -4.99 19.76 -4.91
C GLN A 85 -3.90 19.96 -5.99
N LEU A 86 -4.23 20.60 -7.12
CA LEU A 86 -3.23 20.91 -8.17
C LEU A 86 -2.13 21.87 -7.69
N ARG A 87 -2.46 22.76 -6.75
CA ARG A 87 -1.49 23.64 -6.07
C ARG A 87 -0.58 22.84 -5.14
N LYS A 88 -1.10 21.88 -4.38
CA LYS A 88 -0.28 20.99 -3.55
C LYS A 88 0.72 20.19 -4.40
N LEU A 89 0.29 19.73 -5.57
CA LEU A 89 1.13 19.07 -6.58
C LEU A 89 2.07 20.04 -7.34
N GLN A 90 2.05 21.34 -7.03
CA GLN A 90 2.88 22.39 -7.64
C GLN A 90 2.77 22.48 -9.18
N LEU A 91 1.65 22.01 -9.72
CA LEU A 91 1.32 22.13 -11.15
C LEU A 91 0.78 23.53 -11.48
N VAL A 92 0.15 24.16 -10.49
CA VAL A 92 -0.48 25.47 -10.57
C VAL A 92 0.21 26.42 -9.57
N THR A 93 0.61 27.59 -10.07
CA THR A 93 1.13 28.71 -9.29
C THR A 93 0.03 29.75 -9.12
N GLU A 94 -0.09 30.30 -7.91
CA GLU A 94 -1.06 31.36 -7.59
C GLU A 94 -0.31 32.62 -7.18
N ASP A 95 -0.20 33.57 -8.11
CA ASP A 95 0.41 34.87 -7.86
C ASP A 95 -0.72 35.90 -7.69
N HIS A 96 -0.87 36.43 -6.47
CA HIS A 96 -1.83 37.50 -6.14
C HIS A 96 -3.29 37.22 -6.59
N GLY A 97 -3.77 35.98 -6.46
CA GLY A 97 -5.13 35.57 -6.84
C GLY A 97 -5.32 35.26 -8.34
N ASN A 98 -4.24 35.35 -9.11
CA ASN A 98 -4.17 34.85 -10.48
C ASN A 98 -3.55 33.45 -10.50
N VAL A 99 -4.24 32.54 -11.16
CA VAL A 99 -3.91 31.13 -11.34
C VAL A 99 -3.20 30.97 -12.68
N SER A 100 -1.99 30.42 -12.66
CA SER A 100 -1.23 30.06 -13.85
C SER A 100 -0.67 28.64 -13.73
N LEU A 101 -0.46 27.97 -14.85
CA LEU A 101 0.27 26.70 -14.87
C LEU A 101 1.76 26.98 -14.72
N ASN A 102 2.46 26.07 -14.03
CA ASN A 102 3.92 26.12 -13.94
C ASN A 102 4.52 26.15 -15.36
N PRO A 103 5.37 27.16 -15.70
CA PRO A 103 5.85 27.36 -17.06
C PRO A 103 6.64 26.16 -17.61
N VAL A 104 7.40 25.46 -16.75
CA VAL A 104 8.16 24.27 -17.14
C VAL A 104 7.22 23.13 -17.50
N PHE A 105 6.26 22.83 -16.62
CA PHE A 105 5.25 21.80 -16.85
C PHE A 105 4.43 22.08 -18.11
N ARG A 106 4.05 23.34 -18.32
CA ARG A 106 3.29 23.78 -19.50
C ARG A 106 4.07 23.57 -20.79
N ALA A 107 5.34 23.96 -20.84
CA ALA A 107 6.19 23.78 -22.01
C ALA A 107 6.39 22.29 -22.34
N GLN A 108 6.68 21.47 -21.32
CA GLN A 108 6.95 20.04 -21.53
C GLN A 108 5.68 19.23 -21.82
N LEU A 109 4.53 19.60 -21.25
CA LEU A 109 3.25 18.97 -21.61
C LEU A 109 2.84 19.34 -23.05
N ARG A 110 3.09 20.59 -23.50
CA ARG A 110 2.88 20.97 -24.90
C ARG A 110 3.77 20.13 -25.82
N ASN A 111 5.05 20.01 -25.51
CA ASN A 111 6.01 19.18 -26.24
C ASN A 111 5.54 17.71 -26.32
N ALA A 112 5.07 17.15 -25.21
CA ALA A 112 4.52 15.79 -25.16
C ALA A 112 3.28 15.60 -26.06
N LEU A 113 2.42 16.61 -26.19
CA LEU A 113 1.20 16.54 -27.01
C LEU A 113 1.44 16.81 -28.49
N THR A 114 2.34 17.73 -28.82
CA THR A 114 2.68 18.07 -30.21
C THR A 114 3.75 17.17 -30.81
N GLY A 115 4.32 16.26 -30.01
CA GLY A 115 5.43 15.39 -30.42
C GLY A 115 6.74 16.14 -30.64
N GLY A 116 6.88 17.33 -30.05
CA GLY A 116 8.12 18.11 -30.06
C GLY A 116 9.04 17.74 -28.89
N GLY A 117 10.34 17.98 -29.03
CA GLY A 117 11.34 17.80 -27.96
C GLY A 117 12.17 16.53 -28.06
N ASP A 118 12.82 16.16 -26.95
CA ASP A 118 13.73 15.01 -26.86
C ASP A 118 12.98 13.68 -26.91
N PHE A 119 13.04 13.00 -28.06
CA PHE A 119 12.41 11.68 -28.28
C PHE A 119 12.93 10.57 -27.35
N SER A 120 14.03 10.80 -26.63
CA SER A 120 14.59 9.85 -25.66
C SER A 120 13.69 9.67 -24.43
N SER A 121 12.89 10.68 -24.06
CA SER A 121 12.06 10.64 -22.85
C SER A 121 10.93 9.61 -22.92
N PHE A 122 10.47 9.22 -24.13
CA PHE A 122 9.45 8.19 -24.34
C PHE A 122 10.04 6.80 -24.66
N GLY A 123 11.35 6.62 -24.45
CA GLY A 123 12.08 5.40 -24.77
C GLY A 123 12.44 5.27 -26.24
N THR A 124 13.68 4.90 -26.51
CA THR A 124 14.15 4.63 -27.87
C THR A 124 13.71 3.23 -28.28
N PRO A 125 12.88 3.08 -29.33
CA PRO A 125 12.50 1.76 -29.80
C PRO A 125 13.76 1.04 -30.31
N PHE A 126 13.91 -0.22 -29.93
CA PHE A 126 15.04 -1.03 -30.34
C PHE A 126 14.93 -1.30 -31.86
N LYS A 127 15.90 -0.80 -32.63
CA LYS A 127 15.93 -0.90 -34.11
C LYS A 127 16.67 -2.15 -34.63
N GLY A 128 16.81 -3.20 -33.81
CA GLY A 128 17.37 -4.48 -34.26
C GLY A 128 16.34 -5.25 -35.08
N GLY A 129 16.61 -5.43 -36.38
CA GLY A 129 15.70 -6.04 -37.35
C GLY A 129 15.42 -7.53 -37.11
N GLY A 130 14.15 -7.92 -37.30
CA GLY A 130 13.70 -9.31 -37.35
C GLY A 130 12.25 -9.45 -36.91
N ARG A 131 11.45 -10.27 -37.64
CA ARG A 131 10.07 -10.66 -37.29
C ARG A 131 9.92 -11.26 -35.88
N ASP A 132 11.04 -11.59 -35.21
CA ASP A 132 11.16 -12.17 -33.86
C ASP A 132 11.21 -11.17 -32.69
N THR A 133 11.00 -9.87 -32.94
CA THR A 133 10.94 -8.83 -31.89
C THR A 133 9.55 -8.60 -31.30
N ARG A 134 8.53 -9.33 -31.77
CA ARG A 134 7.16 -9.23 -31.27
C ARG A 134 6.88 -10.36 -30.29
N ILE A 135 7.22 -10.13 -29.02
CA ILE A 135 6.71 -10.97 -27.95
C ILE A 135 5.20 -10.75 -27.86
N THR A 136 4.44 -11.84 -27.81
CA THR A 136 2.98 -11.75 -27.74
C THR A 136 2.58 -11.16 -26.38
N LYS A 137 1.60 -10.25 -26.36
CA LYS A 137 1.08 -9.65 -25.12
C LYS A 137 0.71 -10.70 -24.07
N ALA A 138 0.19 -11.86 -24.49
CA ALA A 138 -0.13 -12.99 -23.62
C ALA A 138 1.10 -13.64 -22.96
N GLN A 139 2.24 -13.71 -23.66
CA GLN A 139 3.49 -14.23 -23.08
C GLN A 139 4.05 -13.27 -22.03
N LEU A 140 3.98 -11.95 -22.29
CA LEU A 140 4.36 -10.92 -21.32
C LEU A 140 3.46 -10.94 -20.08
N ALA A 141 2.15 -11.16 -20.26
CA ALA A 141 1.21 -11.32 -19.16
C ALA A 141 1.58 -12.52 -18.28
N ARG A 142 1.68 -13.71 -18.90
CA ARG A 142 2.04 -14.95 -18.18
C ARG A 142 3.39 -14.84 -17.45
N TYR A 143 4.39 -14.22 -18.06
CA TYR A 143 5.69 -14.00 -17.40
C TYR A 143 5.56 -13.13 -16.14
N ALA A 144 4.86 -11.99 -16.27
CA ALA A 144 4.65 -11.08 -15.16
C ALA A 144 3.86 -11.73 -14.02
N ASP A 145 2.78 -12.47 -14.35
CA ASP A 145 1.94 -13.16 -13.37
C ASP A 145 2.73 -14.22 -12.61
N VAL A 146 3.52 -15.05 -13.31
CA VAL A 146 4.33 -16.09 -12.66
C VAL A 146 5.36 -15.49 -11.69
N LYS A 147 6.04 -14.40 -12.09
CA LYS A 147 7.02 -13.72 -11.24
C LYS A 147 6.35 -13.02 -10.05
N TRP A 148 5.26 -12.30 -10.29
CA TRP A 148 4.51 -11.59 -9.25
C TRP A 148 3.91 -12.56 -8.24
N GLU A 149 3.24 -13.62 -8.71
CA GLU A 149 2.71 -14.66 -7.83
C GLU A 149 3.82 -15.41 -7.08
N ALA A 150 5.00 -15.62 -7.66
CA ALA A 150 6.12 -16.22 -6.94
C ALA A 150 6.57 -15.36 -5.75
N MET A 151 6.57 -14.03 -5.91
CA MET A 151 6.79 -13.10 -4.81
C MET A 151 5.69 -13.19 -3.75
N LEU A 152 4.41 -13.16 -4.16
CA LEU A 152 3.28 -13.23 -3.21
C LEU A 152 3.25 -14.57 -2.46
N ARG A 153 3.55 -15.68 -3.14
CA ARG A 153 3.69 -17.01 -2.52
C ARG A 153 4.83 -17.05 -1.52
N PHE A 154 5.94 -16.35 -1.79
CA PHE A 154 7.03 -16.24 -0.84
C PHE A 154 6.61 -15.47 0.43
N MET A 155 5.77 -14.43 0.31
CA MET A 155 5.25 -13.67 1.46
C MET A 155 4.33 -14.49 2.36
N VAL A 156 3.47 -15.32 1.78
CA VAL A 156 2.54 -16.18 2.54
C VAL A 156 3.27 -17.31 3.27
N GLY A 157 4.42 -17.73 2.71
CA GLY A 157 5.37 -18.58 3.41
C GLY A 157 5.05 -20.07 3.36
N ARG A 158 6.15 -20.82 3.41
CA ARG A 158 6.32 -22.28 3.37
C ARG A 158 5.69 -22.99 4.57
N GLN A 159 4.39 -22.85 4.79
CA GLN A 159 3.68 -23.62 5.83
C GLN A 159 3.50 -25.11 5.48
N ASP A 160 3.79 -25.49 4.24
CA ASP A 160 3.82 -26.89 3.86
C ASP A 160 5.16 -27.53 4.27
N GLY A 161 5.13 -28.20 5.41
CA GLY A 161 6.08 -29.28 5.75
C GLY A 161 5.95 -30.50 4.83
N SER A 162 5.06 -30.47 3.83
CA SER A 162 5.06 -31.40 2.71
C SER A 162 6.11 -30.95 1.70
N GLY A 163 7.16 -31.77 1.54
CA GLY A 163 8.36 -31.51 0.75
C GLY A 163 8.16 -31.42 -0.77
N GLU A 164 7.14 -30.71 -1.26
CA GLU A 164 6.92 -30.52 -2.68
C GLU A 164 6.84 -29.03 -3.05
N SER A 165 7.85 -28.61 -3.82
CA SER A 165 8.07 -27.30 -4.42
C SER A 165 8.74 -26.25 -3.53
N VAL A 166 10.07 -26.34 -3.53
CA VAL A 166 10.99 -25.22 -3.28
C VAL A 166 10.62 -24.09 -4.25
N VAL A 167 9.71 -23.20 -3.87
CA VAL A 167 9.58 -21.90 -4.52
C VAL A 167 10.96 -21.26 -4.39
N GLN A 168 11.63 -21.05 -5.53
CA GLN A 168 12.95 -20.44 -5.53
C GLN A 168 12.88 -19.13 -4.75
N PRO A 169 13.83 -18.89 -3.83
CA PRO A 169 13.86 -17.65 -3.10
C PRO A 169 13.85 -16.49 -4.11
N PRO A 170 12.92 -15.52 -4.00
CA PRO A 170 12.94 -14.35 -4.86
C PRO A 170 14.27 -13.61 -4.66
N ALA A 171 14.63 -12.81 -5.65
CA ALA A 171 15.89 -12.08 -5.66
C ALA A 171 16.08 -11.25 -4.38
N GLU A 172 17.34 -11.02 -4.00
CA GLU A 172 17.70 -10.28 -2.79
C GLU A 172 17.14 -8.84 -2.80
N SER A 173 17.03 -8.24 -3.98
CA SER A 173 16.37 -6.95 -4.23
C SER A 173 14.93 -6.92 -3.70
N VAL A 174 14.13 -7.91 -4.09
CA VAL A 174 12.73 -8.06 -3.66
C VAL A 174 12.64 -8.23 -2.15
N ARG A 175 13.51 -9.06 -1.56
CA ARG A 175 13.55 -9.29 -0.10
C ARG A 175 13.92 -8.05 0.68
N SER A 176 14.89 -7.28 0.17
CA SER A 176 15.30 -6.02 0.76
C SER A 176 14.15 -5.01 0.80
N ILE A 177 13.39 -4.89 -0.29
CA ILE A 177 12.23 -4.02 -0.38
C ILE A 177 11.11 -4.50 0.57
N LEU A 178 10.81 -5.80 0.61
CA LEU A 178 9.80 -6.37 1.51
C LEU A 178 10.15 -6.13 2.98
N ARG A 179 11.43 -6.26 3.35
CA ARG A 179 11.93 -6.00 4.71
C ARG A 179 11.86 -4.52 5.06
N THR A 180 12.23 -3.66 4.12
CA THR A 180 12.23 -2.21 4.30
C THR A 180 10.80 -1.65 4.40
N ALA A 181 9.86 -2.20 3.63
CA ALA A 181 8.44 -1.88 3.73
C ALA A 181 7.78 -2.42 5.01
N LYS A 182 8.52 -3.18 5.83
CA LYS A 182 7.98 -3.94 6.97
C LYS A 182 6.79 -4.80 6.57
N LEU A 183 6.77 -5.31 5.33
CA LEU A 183 5.74 -6.27 4.88
C LEU A 183 6.08 -7.67 5.35
N MET A 184 7.37 -7.92 5.61
CA MET A 184 7.85 -9.14 6.23
C MET A 184 8.93 -8.79 7.26
N GLU A 185 8.90 -9.47 8.40
CA GLU A 185 9.86 -9.33 9.50
C GLU A 185 10.66 -10.63 9.67
N ASP A 186 11.90 -10.51 10.15
CA ASP A 186 12.71 -11.69 10.47
C ASP A 186 12.24 -12.29 11.81
N GLY A 187 11.56 -13.44 11.73
CA GLY A 187 11.21 -14.25 12.88
C GLY A 187 12.26 -15.34 13.18
N GLU A 188 12.10 -16.03 14.31
CA GLU A 188 13.00 -17.11 14.76
C GLU A 188 13.15 -18.25 13.72
N ASN A 189 12.14 -18.47 12.88
CA ASN A 189 12.10 -19.52 11.84
C ASN A 189 12.17 -18.97 10.41
N GLY A 190 12.70 -17.76 10.23
CA GLY A 190 12.80 -17.08 8.93
C GLY A 190 11.83 -15.91 8.78
N MET A 191 11.69 -15.41 7.56
CA MET A 191 10.91 -14.20 7.27
C MET A 191 9.40 -14.50 7.41
N ALA A 192 8.72 -13.82 8.34
CA ALA A 192 7.29 -13.94 8.62
C ALA A 192 6.52 -12.73 8.09
N ILE A 193 5.27 -12.94 7.70
CA ILE A 193 4.38 -11.86 7.26
C ILE A 193 3.99 -10.96 8.44
N THR A 194 3.94 -9.65 8.21
CA THR A 194 3.44 -8.67 9.20
C THR A 194 1.97 -8.35 8.95
N ASN A 195 1.37 -7.60 9.87
CA ASN A 195 0.03 -7.03 9.71
C ASN A 195 -0.11 -6.23 8.39
N SER A 196 0.83 -5.33 8.12
CA SER A 196 0.88 -4.56 6.87
C SER A 196 1.13 -5.45 5.64
N GLY A 197 1.93 -6.51 5.80
CA GLY A 197 2.14 -7.53 4.76
C GLY A 197 0.85 -8.24 4.37
N PHE A 198 0.00 -8.57 5.34
CA PHE A 198 -1.31 -9.15 5.07
C PHE A 198 -2.23 -8.15 4.39
N GLN A 199 -2.31 -6.90 4.87
CA GLN A 199 -3.08 -5.85 4.20
C GLN A 199 -2.65 -5.66 2.75
N PHE A 200 -1.35 -5.72 2.48
CA PHE A 200 -0.80 -5.67 1.12
C PHE A 200 -1.31 -6.83 0.25
N LEU A 201 -1.35 -8.07 0.77
CA LEU A 201 -1.90 -9.21 0.03
C LEU A 201 -3.39 -9.05 -0.31
N LEU A 202 -4.13 -8.30 0.50
CA LEU A 202 -5.56 -8.03 0.29
C LEU A 202 -5.85 -6.94 -0.74
N GLN A 203 -4.86 -6.12 -1.08
CA GLN A 203 -5.02 -5.05 -2.06
C GLN A 203 -5.17 -5.59 -3.48
N ASP A 204 -5.74 -4.80 -4.37
CA ASP A 204 -5.75 -5.09 -5.80
C ASP A 204 -4.33 -5.04 -6.38
N THR A 205 -4.11 -5.73 -7.50
CA THR A 205 -2.79 -5.82 -8.15
C THR A 205 -2.18 -4.46 -8.48
N GLN A 206 -2.99 -3.45 -8.83
CA GLN A 206 -2.47 -2.12 -9.15
C GLN A 206 -1.96 -1.43 -7.88
N SER A 207 -2.72 -1.45 -6.80
CA SER A 207 -2.32 -0.90 -5.50
C SER A 207 -1.11 -1.62 -4.91
N GLN A 208 -1.02 -2.93 -5.08
CA GLN A 208 0.16 -3.71 -4.69
C GLN A 208 1.42 -3.22 -5.43
N VAL A 209 1.35 -3.11 -6.76
CA VAL A 209 2.48 -2.64 -7.57
C VAL A 209 2.88 -1.21 -7.16
N TRP A 210 1.91 -0.31 -6.93
CA TRP A 210 2.20 1.04 -6.45
C TRP A 210 2.89 1.05 -5.09
N THR A 211 2.44 0.23 -4.14
CA THR A 211 3.03 0.13 -2.81
C THR A 211 4.50 -0.32 -2.89
N VAL A 212 4.80 -1.33 -3.72
CA VAL A 212 6.18 -1.78 -3.95
C VAL A 212 7.04 -0.70 -4.58
N LEU A 213 6.53 0.01 -5.60
CA LEU A 213 7.26 1.09 -6.26
C LEU A 213 7.50 2.30 -5.35
N LEU A 214 6.53 2.66 -4.51
CA LEU A 214 6.69 3.72 -3.53
C LEU A 214 7.71 3.35 -2.45
N GLN A 215 7.70 2.09 -2.01
CA GLN A 215 8.75 1.63 -1.11
C GLN A 215 10.12 1.68 -1.78
N TYR A 216 10.21 1.27 -3.04
CA TYR A 216 11.45 1.35 -3.80
C TYR A 216 12.00 2.77 -3.84
N LEU A 217 11.14 3.78 -4.07
CA LEU A 217 11.53 5.20 -4.02
C LEU A 217 12.05 5.62 -2.63
N ARG A 218 11.38 5.21 -1.55
CA ARG A 218 11.85 5.46 -0.18
C ARG A 218 13.21 4.81 0.09
N GLN A 219 13.42 3.59 -0.43
CA GLN A 219 14.69 2.89 -0.30
C GLN A 219 15.80 3.56 -1.10
N ALA A 220 15.51 4.03 -2.32
CA ALA A 220 16.43 4.80 -3.14
C ALA A 220 16.85 6.12 -2.47
N GLU A 221 15.92 6.78 -1.77
CA GLU A 221 16.19 7.98 -0.97
C GLU A 221 17.16 7.70 0.19
N MET A 222 16.97 6.57 0.90
CA MET A 222 17.91 6.14 1.95
C MET A 222 19.30 5.81 1.40
N GLN A 223 19.39 5.31 0.15
CA GLN A 223 20.65 5.03 -0.53
C GLN A 223 21.30 6.27 -1.18
N GLN A 224 20.74 7.47 -1.01
CA GLN A 224 21.22 8.72 -1.60
C GLN A 224 21.29 8.68 -3.14
N MET A 225 20.37 7.95 -3.78
CA MET A 225 20.20 7.97 -5.24
C MET A 225 19.41 9.21 -5.66
N ASP A 226 19.62 9.72 -6.89
CA ASP A 226 18.81 10.82 -7.39
C ASP A 226 17.38 10.33 -7.69
N VAL A 227 16.46 10.62 -6.76
CA VAL A 227 15.04 10.24 -6.82
C VAL A 227 14.37 10.78 -8.09
N VAL A 228 14.81 11.93 -8.60
CA VAL A 228 14.25 12.52 -9.82
C VAL A 228 14.51 11.64 -11.04
N GLU A 229 15.70 11.06 -11.11
CA GLU A 229 16.09 10.19 -12.21
C GLU A 229 15.31 8.87 -12.20
N VAL A 230 15.11 8.31 -11.00
CA VAL A 230 14.30 7.11 -10.75
C VAL A 230 12.84 7.36 -11.13
N LEU A 231 12.27 8.50 -10.70
CA LEU A 231 10.90 8.89 -11.06
C LEU A 231 10.73 9.12 -12.57
N ASN A 232 11.67 9.81 -13.21
CA ASN A 232 11.62 10.04 -14.65
C ASN A 232 11.64 8.73 -15.43
N PHE A 233 12.45 7.77 -15.00
CA PHE A 233 12.47 6.44 -15.61
C PHE A 233 11.19 5.65 -15.35
N LEU A 234 10.63 5.72 -14.14
CA LEU A 234 9.34 5.10 -13.82
C LEU A 234 8.22 5.65 -14.73
N PHE A 235 8.14 6.97 -14.88
CA PHE A 235 7.13 7.60 -15.74
C PHE A 235 7.35 7.28 -17.22
N GLN A 236 8.61 7.19 -17.65
CA GLN A 236 8.96 6.69 -18.97
C GLN A 236 8.43 5.26 -19.17
N LEU A 237 8.66 4.33 -18.23
CA LEU A 237 8.17 2.95 -18.28
C LEU A 237 6.64 2.86 -18.38
N VAL A 238 5.93 3.68 -17.59
CA VAL A 238 4.46 3.75 -17.60
C VAL A 238 3.91 4.26 -18.95
N SER A 239 4.70 5.02 -19.70
CA SER A 239 4.32 5.53 -21.03
C SER A 239 4.61 4.57 -22.19
N LEU A 240 5.30 3.45 -21.94
CA LEU A 240 5.70 2.50 -22.98
C LEU A 240 4.53 1.67 -23.51
N GLN A 241 4.65 1.24 -24.76
CA GLN A 241 3.64 0.40 -25.41
C GLN A 241 3.93 -1.08 -25.22
N LEU A 242 2.89 -1.84 -24.84
CA LEU A 242 2.98 -3.29 -24.69
C LEU A 242 3.38 -3.99 -25.99
N GLY A 243 4.35 -4.90 -25.89
CA GLY A 243 4.83 -5.72 -27.01
C GLY A 243 5.82 -5.03 -27.94
N ARG A 244 6.31 -3.83 -27.59
CA ARG A 244 7.43 -3.18 -28.28
C ARG A 244 8.72 -3.32 -27.47
N ALA A 245 9.82 -3.55 -28.18
CA ALA A 245 11.17 -3.62 -27.62
C ALA A 245 11.77 -2.20 -27.48
N TYR A 246 12.40 -1.93 -26.35
CA TYR A 246 13.09 -0.66 -26.07
C TYR A 246 14.57 -0.92 -25.76
N SER A 247 15.44 0.03 -26.13
CA SER A 247 16.89 -0.07 -25.89
C SER A 247 17.27 0.44 -24.50
N ALA A 248 18.16 -0.28 -23.81
CA ALA A 248 18.75 0.11 -22.53
C ALA A 248 20.05 0.92 -22.66
N GLU A 249 20.55 1.14 -23.88
CA GLU A 249 21.78 1.89 -24.17
C GLU A 249 21.78 3.36 -23.67
N PRO A 250 20.69 4.15 -23.84
CA PRO A 250 20.67 5.53 -23.37
C PRO A 250 20.46 5.64 -21.85
N LEU A 251 20.25 4.52 -21.15
CA LEU A 251 19.95 4.53 -19.72
C LEU A 251 21.22 4.74 -18.90
N THR A 252 21.08 5.51 -17.83
CA THR A 252 22.16 5.75 -16.87
C THR A 252 22.44 4.52 -16.01
N THR A 253 23.52 4.58 -15.22
CA THR A 253 23.89 3.50 -14.30
C THR A 253 22.81 3.23 -13.25
N ILE A 254 22.15 4.27 -12.75
CA ILE A 254 21.03 4.18 -11.80
C ILE A 254 19.83 3.51 -12.46
N GLN A 255 19.45 3.94 -13.65
CA GLN A 255 18.32 3.38 -14.38
C GLN A 255 18.54 1.91 -14.77
N ARG A 256 19.79 1.51 -15.10
CA ARG A 256 20.14 0.11 -15.36
C ARG A 256 20.06 -0.77 -14.12
N ARG A 257 20.43 -0.25 -12.94
CA ARG A 257 20.21 -0.97 -11.67
C ARG A 257 18.73 -1.19 -11.42
N MET A 258 17.94 -0.12 -11.53
CA MET A 258 16.49 -0.18 -11.39
C MET A 258 15.86 -1.17 -12.39
N LEU A 259 16.33 -1.20 -13.64
CA LEU A 259 15.86 -2.15 -14.65
C LEU A 259 16.06 -3.61 -14.21
N GLY A 260 17.21 -3.93 -13.60
CA GLY A 260 17.48 -5.26 -13.04
C GLY A 260 16.53 -5.62 -11.90
N GLU A 261 16.27 -4.68 -11.00
CA GLU A 261 15.35 -4.88 -9.86
C GLU A 261 13.90 -5.01 -10.34
N LEU A 262 13.45 -4.20 -11.29
CA LEU A 262 12.11 -4.28 -11.90
C LEU A 262 11.92 -5.58 -12.69
N ARG A 263 12.99 -6.13 -13.29
CA ARG A 263 12.97 -7.46 -13.91
C ARG A 263 12.71 -8.55 -12.88
N ASP A 264 13.31 -8.44 -11.70
CA ASP A 264 13.11 -9.41 -10.63
C ASP A 264 11.65 -9.40 -10.11
N PHE A 265 10.99 -8.25 -10.11
CA PHE A 265 9.55 -8.11 -9.84
C PHE A 265 8.63 -8.57 -10.99
N GLY A 266 9.17 -8.80 -12.20
CA GLY A 266 8.36 -9.11 -13.38
C GLY A 266 7.64 -7.90 -14.00
N LEU A 267 8.02 -6.68 -13.62
CA LEU A 267 7.54 -5.43 -14.22
C LEU A 267 8.15 -5.19 -15.61
N VAL A 268 9.34 -5.72 -15.82
CA VAL A 268 10.05 -5.67 -17.10
C VAL A 268 10.52 -7.07 -17.48
N LEU A 269 10.40 -7.41 -18.76
CA LEU A 269 11.06 -8.57 -19.33
C LEU A 269 12.33 -8.13 -20.04
N GLN A 270 13.45 -8.70 -19.62
CA GLN A 270 14.75 -8.54 -20.27
C GLN A 270 15.18 -9.93 -20.75
N ASP A 271 15.54 -10.04 -22.01
CA ASP A 271 16.02 -11.30 -22.59
C ASP A 271 17.49 -11.50 -22.20
N ASP A 272 17.83 -12.64 -21.61
CA ASP A 272 19.20 -12.94 -21.16
C ASP A 272 20.20 -12.93 -22.33
N GLN A 273 19.73 -13.23 -23.55
CA GLN A 273 20.57 -13.17 -24.76
C GLN A 273 20.76 -11.73 -25.28
N ARG A 274 19.89 -10.80 -24.88
CA ARG A 274 19.90 -9.40 -25.34
C ARG A 274 19.70 -8.46 -24.15
N PRO A 275 20.74 -8.25 -23.33
CA PRO A 275 20.65 -7.40 -22.14
C PRO A 275 20.36 -5.93 -22.48
N MET A 276 20.61 -5.49 -23.72
CA MET A 276 20.32 -4.13 -24.16
C MET A 276 18.87 -3.94 -24.63
N CYS A 277 18.04 -4.99 -24.60
CA CYS A 277 16.65 -4.95 -25.05
C CYS A 277 15.71 -5.30 -23.88
N PHE A 278 14.69 -4.47 -23.65
CA PHE A 278 13.69 -4.74 -22.63
C PHE A 278 12.26 -4.46 -23.11
N TYR A 279 11.29 -5.12 -22.46
CA TYR A 279 9.86 -5.01 -22.75
C TYR A 279 9.10 -4.68 -21.46
N ALA A 280 8.23 -3.68 -21.49
CA ALA A 280 7.32 -3.40 -20.39
C ALA A 280 6.23 -4.49 -20.32
N THR A 281 5.92 -4.97 -19.10
CA THR A 281 4.82 -5.90 -18.88
C THR A 281 3.50 -5.19 -18.60
N HIS A 282 2.40 -5.94 -18.61
CA HIS A 282 1.06 -5.39 -18.40
C HIS A 282 0.89 -4.71 -17.03
N LEU A 283 1.61 -5.18 -16.00
CA LEU A 283 1.61 -4.60 -14.65
C LEU A 283 1.99 -3.12 -14.66
N VAL A 284 3.00 -2.73 -15.44
CA VAL A 284 3.43 -1.32 -15.57
C VAL A 284 2.40 -0.48 -16.29
N THR A 285 1.75 -1.02 -17.32
CA THR A 285 0.72 -0.28 -18.07
C THR A 285 -0.59 -0.13 -17.30
N MET A 286 -0.91 -1.08 -16.41
CA MET A 286 -2.07 -1.01 -15.51
C MET A 286 -2.00 0.23 -14.62
N LEU A 287 -0.80 0.64 -14.20
CA LEU A 287 -0.58 1.83 -13.36
C LEU A 287 -1.09 3.13 -13.98
N SER A 288 -1.12 3.23 -15.31
CA SER A 288 -1.63 4.41 -16.04
C SER A 288 -3.13 4.40 -16.30
N SER A 289 -3.78 3.23 -16.19
CA SER A 289 -5.13 2.98 -16.71
C SER A 289 -6.24 3.22 -15.68
N SER A 290 -5.95 3.94 -14.59
CA SER A 290 -6.82 4.17 -13.43
C SER A 290 -8.08 5.02 -13.68
N SER A 291 -8.54 5.15 -14.92
CA SER A 291 -9.74 5.93 -15.28
C SER A 291 -10.81 5.12 -16.05
N SER A 292 -10.86 3.80 -15.89
CA SER A 292 -11.85 2.95 -16.60
C SER A 292 -12.76 2.11 -15.70
N THR A 293 -12.78 2.38 -14.38
CA THR A 293 -13.61 1.62 -13.42
C THR A 293 -14.62 2.47 -12.64
N GLU A 294 -15.03 3.62 -13.18
CA GLU A 294 -16.17 4.37 -12.66
C GLU A 294 -17.21 4.52 -13.79
N ASN A 295 -18.39 3.93 -13.55
CA ASN A 295 -19.61 3.89 -14.39
C ASN A 295 -19.68 2.82 -15.50
N SER A 296 -19.81 1.56 -15.11
CA SER A 296 -20.80 0.67 -15.77
C SER A 296 -22.03 0.56 -14.87
N ASP A 297 -22.68 1.70 -14.68
CA ASP A 297 -23.92 1.76 -13.92
C ASP A 297 -25.06 1.19 -14.78
N LYS A 298 -25.79 0.25 -14.18
CA LYS A 298 -26.95 -0.40 -14.75
C LYS A 298 -28.05 0.64 -14.90
N SER A 299 -28.29 1.11 -16.13
CA SER A 299 -29.54 1.81 -16.44
C SER A 299 -30.16 1.23 -17.71
N ASP A 300 -31.44 0.90 -17.56
CA ASP A 300 -32.32 0.34 -18.57
C ASP A 300 -32.29 1.12 -19.88
N THR A 301 -32.00 0.44 -20.99
CA THR A 301 -32.54 0.82 -22.30
C THR A 301 -32.72 -0.42 -23.16
N LYS A 302 -33.99 -0.83 -23.31
CA LYS A 302 -34.42 -1.77 -24.35
C LYS A 302 -34.15 -1.16 -25.72
N GLY A 303 -33.24 -1.74 -26.50
CA GLY A 303 -33.07 -1.37 -27.91
C GLY A 303 -31.86 -2.02 -28.58
N SER A 304 -32.13 -2.88 -29.57
CA SER A 304 -31.20 -3.43 -30.58
C SER A 304 -30.06 -4.33 -30.10
N LYS A 305 -30.38 -5.63 -30.00
CA LYS A 305 -29.43 -6.75 -30.13
C LYS A 305 -29.04 -6.88 -31.61
N ALA A 306 -27.81 -6.54 -31.98
CA ALA A 306 -27.21 -6.94 -33.24
C ALA A 306 -26.06 -7.93 -32.93
N LEU A 307 -26.15 -9.10 -33.55
CA LEU A 307 -25.27 -10.24 -33.36
C LEU A 307 -23.86 -9.97 -33.90
N SER A 308 -22.83 -10.23 -33.10
CA SER A 308 -21.56 -10.75 -33.60
C SER A 308 -21.06 -11.83 -32.65
N ALA A 309 -21.17 -13.07 -33.14
CA ALA A 309 -20.65 -14.27 -32.48
C ALA A 309 -19.17 -14.43 -32.81
N SER A 310 -18.33 -14.51 -31.78
CA SER A 310 -16.97 -15.07 -31.83
C SER A 310 -16.64 -15.61 -30.44
N PRO A 311 -16.47 -16.93 -30.26
CA PRO A 311 -16.18 -17.52 -28.95
C PRO A 311 -14.66 -17.73 -28.82
N GLN A 312 -13.96 -16.83 -28.14
CA GLN A 312 -12.63 -17.09 -27.53
C GLN A 312 -12.14 -15.83 -26.80
N GLY A 313 -12.32 -15.81 -25.48
CA GLY A 313 -11.88 -14.69 -24.65
C GLY A 313 -12.41 -14.73 -23.22
N GLU A 314 -12.42 -15.91 -22.58
CA GLU A 314 -12.99 -16.09 -21.24
C GLU A 314 -11.96 -16.03 -20.09
N LEU A 315 -10.70 -15.68 -20.33
CA LEU A 315 -9.65 -15.78 -19.30
C LEU A 315 -9.31 -14.49 -18.54
N ALA A 316 -10.01 -13.37 -18.79
CA ALA A 316 -9.67 -12.08 -18.16
C ALA A 316 -10.83 -11.40 -17.39
N ALA A 317 -12.03 -11.99 -17.39
CA ALA A 317 -13.21 -11.44 -16.71
C ALA A 317 -13.66 -12.26 -15.48
N SER A 318 -12.96 -13.35 -15.15
CA SER A 318 -13.28 -14.24 -14.02
C SER A 318 -12.64 -13.83 -12.69
N SER A 319 -11.74 -12.83 -12.66
CA SER A 319 -11.07 -12.39 -11.43
C SER A 319 -11.91 -11.49 -10.51
N SER A 320 -13.13 -11.11 -10.92
CA SER A 320 -14.06 -10.29 -10.11
C SER A 320 -15.29 -11.04 -9.60
N GLN A 321 -15.36 -12.36 -9.80
CA GLN A 321 -16.38 -13.19 -9.15
C GLN A 321 -15.76 -13.78 -7.89
N GLY A 322 -16.33 -13.46 -6.73
CA GLY A 322 -15.86 -14.08 -5.50
C GLY A 322 -16.04 -15.60 -5.55
N TYR A 323 -15.16 -16.32 -4.88
CA TYR A 323 -15.04 -17.78 -4.98
C TYR A 323 -15.28 -18.48 -3.64
N ILE A 324 -15.51 -17.73 -2.56
CA ILE A 324 -15.61 -18.28 -1.21
C ILE A 324 -17.07 -18.39 -0.79
N ILE A 325 -17.45 -19.58 -0.30
CA ILE A 325 -18.71 -19.81 0.41
C ILE A 325 -18.39 -20.12 1.87
N LEU A 326 -19.01 -19.37 2.79
CA LEU A 326 -18.90 -19.56 4.24
C LEU A 326 -20.27 -19.92 4.82
N GLU A 327 -20.34 -21.06 5.50
CA GLU A 327 -21.53 -21.54 6.20
C GLU A 327 -21.56 -21.10 7.68
N THR A 328 -22.74 -21.19 8.31
CA THR A 328 -22.95 -20.84 9.73
C THR A 328 -22.20 -21.74 10.72
N ASN A 329 -21.76 -22.92 10.29
CA ASN A 329 -20.99 -23.90 11.06
C ASN A 329 -19.47 -23.69 10.94
N CYS A 330 -19.03 -22.53 10.46
CA CYS A 330 -17.62 -22.17 10.22
C CYS A 330 -16.92 -23.00 9.13
N ARG A 331 -17.65 -23.74 8.29
CA ARG A 331 -17.08 -24.41 7.11
C ARG A 331 -16.94 -23.44 5.95
N ILE A 332 -15.80 -23.54 5.26
CA ILE A 332 -15.46 -22.75 4.09
C ILE A 332 -15.31 -23.68 2.89
N TYR A 333 -15.92 -23.27 1.78
CA TYR A 333 -15.80 -23.88 0.47
C TYR A 333 -15.27 -22.82 -0.50
N ALA A 334 -14.04 -23.00 -0.98
CA ALA A 334 -13.41 -22.07 -1.91
C ALA A 334 -13.31 -22.71 -3.30
N TYR A 335 -14.00 -22.13 -4.28
CA TYR A 335 -13.98 -22.57 -5.68
C TYR A 335 -12.82 -21.93 -6.42
N THR A 336 -11.61 -22.42 -6.15
CA THR A 336 -10.39 -21.91 -6.78
C THR A 336 -9.41 -23.03 -7.07
N ASP A 337 -8.73 -22.91 -8.20
CA ASP A 337 -7.57 -23.70 -8.60
C ASP A 337 -6.24 -22.96 -8.34
N SER A 338 -6.30 -21.65 -8.05
CA SER A 338 -5.12 -20.81 -7.85
C SER A 338 -4.39 -21.17 -6.55
N PRO A 339 -3.13 -21.66 -6.63
CA PRO A 339 -2.37 -22.00 -5.43
C PRO A 339 -2.13 -20.81 -4.50
N LEU A 340 -2.11 -19.58 -5.04
CA LEU A 340 -1.92 -18.37 -4.23
C LEU A 340 -3.13 -18.11 -3.33
N GLN A 341 -4.34 -18.20 -3.88
CA GLN A 341 -5.58 -18.00 -3.11
C GLN A 341 -5.75 -19.07 -2.02
N ILE A 342 -5.36 -20.32 -2.33
CA ILE A 342 -5.35 -21.42 -1.37
C ILE A 342 -4.35 -21.14 -0.23
N ALA A 343 -3.15 -20.66 -0.56
CA ALA A 343 -2.16 -20.31 0.44
C ALA A 343 -2.62 -19.16 1.35
N ILE A 344 -3.25 -18.12 0.78
CA ILE A 344 -3.81 -17.00 1.56
C ILE A 344 -4.90 -17.50 2.52
N LEU A 345 -5.79 -18.40 2.06
CA LEU A 345 -6.78 -19.04 2.93
C LEU A 345 -6.14 -19.86 4.05
N GLY A 346 -5.06 -20.58 3.75
CA GLY A 346 -4.31 -21.38 4.73
C GLY A 346 -3.75 -20.58 5.90
N LEU A 347 -3.58 -19.26 5.77
CA LEU A 347 -3.10 -18.40 6.87
C LEU A 347 -4.04 -18.36 8.07
N PHE A 348 -5.35 -18.45 7.85
CA PHE A 348 -6.36 -18.30 8.92
C PHE A 348 -7.43 -19.40 8.93
N VAL A 349 -7.46 -20.28 7.92
CA VAL A 349 -8.38 -21.42 7.81
C VAL A 349 -7.61 -22.72 7.97
N HIS A 350 -8.14 -23.65 8.76
CA HIS A 350 -7.64 -25.02 8.74
C HIS A 350 -8.15 -25.74 7.50
N LEU A 351 -7.28 -25.93 6.50
CA LEU A 351 -7.60 -26.64 5.26
C LEU A 351 -7.77 -28.14 5.54
N VAL A 352 -8.87 -28.74 5.07
CA VAL A 352 -9.22 -30.15 5.34
C VAL A 352 -9.00 -31.01 4.11
N SER A 353 -9.44 -30.56 2.94
CA SER A 353 -9.33 -31.34 1.70
C SER A 353 -9.22 -30.42 0.48
N ARG A 354 -8.46 -30.87 -0.51
CA ARG A 354 -8.23 -30.17 -1.79
C ARG A 354 -8.65 -31.05 -2.95
N PHE A 355 -9.61 -30.57 -3.72
CA PHE A 355 -10.04 -31.14 -5.00
C PHE A 355 -9.51 -30.27 -6.16
N SER A 356 -9.80 -30.64 -7.40
CA SER A 356 -9.30 -29.96 -8.61
C SER A 356 -9.73 -28.50 -8.73
N ASN A 357 -10.91 -28.16 -8.24
CA ASN A 357 -11.52 -26.82 -8.34
C ASN A 357 -12.27 -26.41 -7.07
N LEU A 358 -12.08 -27.15 -5.97
CA LEU A 358 -12.75 -26.93 -4.70
C LEU A 358 -11.77 -27.21 -3.57
N VAL A 359 -11.63 -26.25 -2.67
CA VAL A 359 -10.91 -26.43 -1.41
C VAL A 359 -11.90 -26.30 -0.27
N THR A 360 -11.89 -27.29 0.62
CA THR A 360 -12.75 -27.32 1.80
C THR A 360 -11.90 -27.11 3.04
N GLY A 361 -12.33 -26.20 3.91
CA GLY A 361 -11.67 -25.91 5.18
C GLY A 361 -12.67 -25.55 6.26
N ALA A 362 -12.17 -25.30 7.46
CA ALA A 362 -12.97 -24.79 8.57
C ALA A 362 -12.21 -23.69 9.32
N LEU A 363 -12.93 -22.65 9.74
CA LEU A 363 -12.42 -21.66 10.69
C LEU A 363 -12.48 -22.29 12.08
N THR A 364 -11.32 -22.59 12.65
CA THR A 364 -11.21 -23.08 14.02
C THR A 364 -10.64 -22.01 14.92
N ARG A 365 -10.88 -22.13 16.23
CA ARG A 365 -10.28 -21.23 17.22
C ARG A 365 -8.76 -21.22 17.10
N ASP A 366 -8.14 -22.38 16.88
CA ASP A 366 -6.69 -22.50 16.79
C ASP A 366 -6.13 -21.88 15.50
N SER A 367 -6.82 -22.04 14.36
CA SER A 367 -6.38 -21.43 13.09
C SER A 367 -6.43 -19.91 13.15
N VAL A 368 -7.51 -19.34 13.70
CA VAL A 368 -7.63 -17.89 13.86
C VAL A 368 -6.64 -17.38 14.91
N ARG A 369 -6.44 -18.08 16.03
CA ARG A 369 -5.42 -17.68 17.03
C ARG A 369 -4.00 -17.68 16.46
N GLN A 370 -3.70 -18.62 15.56
CA GLN A 370 -2.43 -18.66 14.85
C GLN A 370 -2.30 -17.46 13.91
N ALA A 371 -3.32 -17.15 13.11
CA ALA A 371 -3.33 -15.96 12.26
C ALA A 371 -3.13 -14.66 13.07
N LEU A 372 -3.86 -14.52 14.18
CA LEU A 372 -3.72 -13.39 15.11
C LEU A 372 -2.30 -13.32 15.71
N SER A 373 -1.60 -14.45 15.84
CA SER A 373 -0.19 -14.47 16.30
C SER A 373 0.79 -13.92 15.30
N GLN A 374 0.45 -14.02 14.02
CA GLN A 374 1.21 -13.44 12.91
C GLN A 374 0.83 -11.97 12.66
N GLY A 375 -0.06 -11.40 13.49
CA GLY A 375 -0.46 -9.99 13.40
C GLY A 375 -1.59 -9.71 12.40
N ILE A 376 -2.25 -10.74 11.87
CA ILE A 376 -3.46 -10.59 11.05
C ILE A 376 -4.62 -10.24 11.99
N THR A 377 -5.41 -9.20 11.70
CA THR A 377 -6.54 -8.79 12.57
C THR A 377 -7.86 -9.47 12.18
N ALA A 378 -8.83 -9.53 13.11
CA ALA A 378 -10.14 -10.09 12.84
C ALA A 378 -10.86 -9.36 11.69
N ASP A 379 -10.82 -8.02 11.69
CA ASP A 379 -11.48 -7.22 10.66
C ASP A 379 -10.86 -7.41 9.28
N GLN A 380 -9.56 -7.69 9.19
CA GLN A 380 -8.91 -8.02 7.91
C GLN A 380 -9.38 -9.37 7.35
N ILE A 381 -9.52 -10.39 8.22
CA ILE A 381 -10.06 -11.69 7.82
C ILE A 381 -11.50 -11.51 7.31
N ILE A 382 -12.33 -10.75 8.03
CA ILE A 382 -13.72 -10.46 7.64
C ILE A 382 -13.76 -9.68 6.32
N THR A 383 -12.90 -8.68 6.15
CA THR A 383 -12.81 -7.88 4.91
C THR A 383 -12.43 -8.76 3.72
N PHE A 384 -11.44 -9.65 3.89
CA PHE A 384 -11.03 -10.61 2.85
C PHE A 384 -12.17 -11.55 2.46
N LEU A 385 -12.83 -12.16 3.44
CA LEU A 385 -13.95 -13.08 3.22
C LEU A 385 -15.12 -12.38 2.54
N THR A 386 -15.38 -11.12 2.89
CA THR A 386 -16.45 -10.31 2.28
C THR A 386 -16.13 -9.96 0.83
N ALA A 387 -14.90 -9.49 0.55
CA ALA A 387 -14.46 -9.10 -0.79
C ALA A 387 -14.42 -10.29 -1.76
N ASN A 388 -14.09 -11.49 -1.27
CA ASN A 388 -13.98 -12.71 -2.06
C ASN A 388 -15.20 -13.64 -1.94
N ALA A 389 -16.29 -13.19 -1.34
CA ALA A 389 -17.52 -13.98 -1.17
C ALA A 389 -18.17 -14.29 -2.52
N HIS A 390 -18.67 -15.50 -2.69
CA HIS A 390 -19.36 -15.94 -3.91
C HIS A 390 -20.56 -15.03 -4.24
N PRO A 391 -20.87 -14.75 -5.53
CA PRO A 391 -21.97 -13.86 -5.92
C PRO A 391 -23.33 -14.20 -5.28
N GLN A 392 -23.58 -15.49 -5.02
CA GLN A 392 -24.78 -15.93 -4.30
C GLN A 392 -24.81 -15.41 -2.86
N MET A 393 -23.67 -15.39 -2.17
CA MET A 393 -23.57 -14.81 -0.83
C MET A 393 -23.61 -13.29 -0.86
N GLN A 394 -23.02 -12.66 -1.88
CA GLN A 394 -23.09 -11.20 -2.05
C GLN A 394 -24.52 -10.69 -2.25
N SER A 395 -25.44 -11.55 -2.71
CA SER A 395 -26.86 -11.22 -2.84
C SER A 395 -27.61 -11.14 -1.49
N HIS A 396 -27.02 -11.71 -0.43
CA HIS A 396 -27.56 -11.67 0.93
C HIS A 396 -26.97 -10.50 1.72
N VAL A 397 -27.79 -9.85 2.55
CA VAL A 397 -27.36 -8.81 3.48
C VAL A 397 -27.69 -9.29 4.90
N PRO A 398 -26.69 -9.47 5.79
CA PRO A 398 -25.25 -9.30 5.57
C PRO A 398 -24.63 -10.43 4.70
N VAL A 399 -23.53 -10.10 3.99
CA VAL A 399 -22.84 -11.02 3.05
C VAL A 399 -22.30 -12.26 3.78
N LEU A 400 -21.73 -12.06 4.97
CA LEU A 400 -21.22 -13.12 5.82
C LEU A 400 -22.21 -13.41 6.97
N PRO A 401 -22.35 -14.67 7.41
CA PRO A 401 -23.16 -14.99 8.58
C PRO A 401 -22.65 -14.29 9.84
N VAL A 402 -23.54 -13.55 10.51
CA VAL A 402 -23.22 -12.75 11.72
C VAL A 402 -22.60 -13.58 12.83
N THR A 403 -23.04 -14.83 12.99
CA THR A 403 -22.52 -15.74 14.00
C THR A 403 -21.03 -16.00 13.82
N VAL A 404 -20.57 -16.12 12.58
CA VAL A 404 -19.16 -16.38 12.27
C VAL A 404 -18.33 -15.10 12.43
N THR A 405 -18.84 -13.95 11.97
CA THR A 405 -18.12 -12.66 12.15
C THR A 405 -17.93 -12.33 13.62
N ASP A 406 -18.94 -12.54 14.45
CA ASP A 406 -18.86 -12.32 15.89
C ASP A 406 -17.91 -13.32 16.55
N GLN A 407 -17.92 -14.58 16.11
CA GLN A 407 -17.03 -15.60 16.63
C GLN A 407 -15.55 -15.29 16.36
N ILE A 408 -15.21 -14.80 15.16
CA ILE A 408 -13.85 -14.37 14.83
C ILE A 408 -13.40 -13.22 15.75
N ARG A 409 -14.27 -12.22 15.96
CA ARG A 409 -13.99 -11.08 16.87
C ARG A 409 -13.85 -11.51 18.32
N LEU A 410 -14.66 -12.46 18.79
CA LEU A 410 -14.54 -13.02 20.13
C LEU A 410 -13.20 -13.74 20.33
N TRP A 411 -12.73 -14.48 19.33
CA TRP A 411 -11.40 -15.12 19.38
C TRP A 411 -10.25 -14.11 19.44
N GLU A 412 -10.39 -12.94 18.80
CA GLU A 412 -9.43 -11.84 18.93
C GLU A 412 -9.47 -11.19 20.32
N GLN A 413 -10.65 -10.90 20.84
CA GLN A 413 -10.83 -10.35 22.19
C GLN A 413 -10.30 -11.30 23.27
N GLU A 414 -10.41 -12.61 23.07
CA GLU A 414 -9.86 -13.60 23.99
C GLU A 414 -8.34 -13.49 24.12
N ARG A 415 -7.63 -13.24 23.00
CA ARG A 415 -6.18 -12.99 23.01
C ARG A 415 -5.85 -11.66 23.70
N ASN A 416 -6.63 -10.62 23.40
CA ASN A 416 -6.40 -9.27 23.92
C ASN A 416 -6.94 -9.06 25.35
N ARG A 417 -7.35 -10.13 26.04
CA ARG A 417 -7.91 -10.05 27.40
C ARG A 417 -6.91 -9.58 28.46
N LEU A 418 -5.62 -9.82 28.24
CA LEU A 418 -4.55 -9.45 29.17
C LEU A 418 -3.63 -8.42 28.52
N HIS A 419 -3.56 -7.23 29.11
CA HIS A 419 -2.62 -6.20 28.71
C HIS A 419 -1.45 -6.18 29.71
N PRO A 420 -0.29 -6.76 29.37
CA PRO A 420 0.88 -6.74 30.26
C PRO A 420 1.45 -5.32 30.30
N THR A 421 1.24 -4.63 31.41
CA THR A 421 1.82 -3.30 31.63
C THR A 421 3.06 -3.43 32.52
N GLN A 422 4.23 -3.05 32.00
CA GLN A 422 5.44 -3.00 32.82
C GLN A 422 5.30 -1.93 33.92
N ALA A 423 5.43 -2.37 35.16
CA ALA A 423 5.15 -1.54 36.32
C ALA A 423 6.09 -1.86 37.49
N HIS A 424 6.26 -0.89 38.40
CA HIS A 424 6.95 -1.08 39.66
C HIS A 424 5.95 -1.28 40.79
N PHE A 425 6.21 -2.28 41.61
CA PHE A 425 5.42 -2.61 42.78
C PHE A 425 6.11 -2.10 44.05
N TYR A 426 5.44 -1.18 44.74
CA TYR A 426 5.84 -0.68 46.05
C TYR A 426 5.03 -1.40 47.13
N LYS A 427 5.76 -1.95 48.09
CA LYS A 427 5.24 -2.63 49.28
C LYS A 427 6.06 -2.22 50.51
N ASP A 428 5.63 -2.66 51.68
CA ASP A 428 6.38 -2.53 52.94
C ASP A 428 6.61 -1.07 53.39
N PHE A 429 5.59 -0.22 53.26
CA PHE A 429 5.64 1.15 53.81
C PHE A 429 5.63 1.10 55.34
N ALA A 430 6.68 1.64 55.97
CA ALA A 430 6.83 1.68 57.43
C ALA A 430 5.68 2.44 58.11
N GLN A 431 5.37 3.64 57.62
CA GLN A 431 4.29 4.48 58.16
C GLN A 431 3.14 4.64 57.17
N LYS A 432 1.92 4.77 57.71
CA LYS A 432 0.72 5.04 56.89
C LYS A 432 0.80 6.41 56.21
N GLN A 433 1.39 7.40 56.87
CA GLN A 433 1.53 8.76 56.33
C GLN A 433 2.43 8.81 55.10
N ASP A 434 3.51 8.01 55.09
CA ASP A 434 4.42 7.91 53.94
C ASP A 434 3.70 7.30 52.73
N PHE A 435 2.91 6.25 52.97
CA PHE A 435 2.06 5.65 51.93
C PHE A 435 1.05 6.65 51.36
N ASP A 436 0.30 7.35 52.22
CA ASP A 436 -0.74 8.30 51.79
C ASP A 436 -0.14 9.48 50.99
N ARG A 437 1.06 9.93 51.35
CA ARG A 437 1.78 11.00 50.61
C ARG A 437 2.27 10.51 49.24
N VAL A 438 2.89 9.34 49.18
CA VAL A 438 3.36 8.75 47.91
C VAL A 438 2.18 8.43 47.00
N LEU A 439 1.06 7.96 47.56
CA LEU A 439 -0.18 7.72 46.81
C LEU A 439 -0.74 9.01 46.22
N ARG A 440 -0.87 10.09 47.01
CA ARG A 440 -1.34 11.39 46.52
C ARG A 440 -0.45 11.94 45.41
N TYR A 441 0.86 11.94 45.63
CA TYR A 441 1.81 12.41 44.62
C TYR A 441 1.74 11.57 43.32
N ALA A 442 1.59 10.25 43.44
CA ALA A 442 1.46 9.39 42.27
C ALA A 442 0.11 9.58 41.54
N GLN A 443 -0.97 9.90 42.27
CA GLN A 443 -2.28 10.24 41.70
C GLN A 443 -2.23 11.59 40.98
N ASP A 444 -1.58 12.59 41.56
CA ASP A 444 -1.44 13.93 40.97
C ASP A 444 -0.68 13.89 39.63
N ILE A 445 0.27 12.97 39.49
CA ILE A 445 1.05 12.77 38.25
C ILE A 445 0.35 11.81 37.29
N GLY A 446 -0.72 11.13 37.72
CA GLY A 446 -1.49 10.20 36.89
C GLY A 446 -0.75 8.89 36.54
N VAL A 447 0.15 8.43 37.43
CA VAL A 447 1.03 7.27 37.15
C VAL A 447 0.63 5.99 37.89
N VAL A 448 -0.42 6.05 38.71
CA VAL A 448 -0.93 4.90 39.48
C VAL A 448 -1.70 3.95 38.57
N LEU A 449 -1.29 2.69 38.54
CA LEU A 449 -2.00 1.62 37.82
C LEU A 449 -2.94 0.85 38.76
N TRP A 450 -2.52 0.65 40.00
CA TRP A 450 -3.32 -0.03 41.02
C TRP A 450 -2.84 0.37 42.42
N ALA A 451 -3.75 0.46 43.38
CA ALA A 451 -3.41 0.73 44.77
C ALA A 451 -4.32 -0.05 45.72
N SER A 452 -3.76 -0.56 46.81
CA SER A 452 -4.51 -1.15 47.93
C SER A 452 -4.13 -0.41 49.21
N ILE A 453 -5.12 0.29 49.77
CA ILE A 453 -4.95 1.08 51.01
C ILE A 453 -4.79 0.16 52.21
N GLU A 454 -5.55 -0.95 52.27
CA GLU A 454 -5.51 -1.92 53.37
C GLU A 454 -4.14 -2.57 53.52
N LYS A 455 -3.53 -2.94 52.40
CA LYS A 455 -2.21 -3.60 52.39
C LYS A 455 -1.05 -2.62 52.26
N ARG A 456 -1.32 -1.31 52.09
CA ARG A 456 -0.31 -0.28 51.78
C ARG A 456 0.55 -0.69 50.58
N GLN A 457 -0.10 -1.05 49.48
CA GLN A 457 0.55 -1.51 48.26
C GLN A 457 0.20 -0.58 47.10
N LEU A 458 1.18 -0.30 46.25
CA LEU A 458 1.04 0.63 45.13
C LEU A 458 1.77 0.08 43.90
N VAL A 459 1.10 0.08 42.76
CA VAL A 459 1.67 -0.27 41.45
C VAL A 459 1.70 0.99 40.59
N VAL A 460 2.88 1.33 40.07
CA VAL A 460 3.12 2.56 39.31
C VAL A 460 3.76 2.24 37.97
N THR A 461 3.48 3.03 36.94
CA THR A 461 4.17 2.94 35.64
C THR A 461 5.69 3.14 35.77
N ARG A 462 6.45 2.58 34.82
CA ARG A 462 7.91 2.77 34.74
C ARG A 462 8.34 4.24 34.67
N GLN A 463 7.56 5.08 33.99
CA GLN A 463 7.83 6.52 33.90
C GLN A 463 7.59 7.24 35.24
N GLY A 464 6.59 6.79 36.00
CA GLY A 464 6.30 7.32 37.34
C GLY A 464 7.32 6.89 38.39
N HIS A 465 7.96 5.74 38.23
CA HIS A 465 8.95 5.22 39.17
C HIS A 465 10.09 6.21 39.46
N VAL A 466 10.67 6.81 38.42
CA VAL A 466 11.80 7.75 38.57
C VAL A 466 11.40 8.95 39.44
N LYS A 467 10.23 9.54 39.17
CA LYS A 467 9.72 10.71 39.91
C LYS A 467 9.39 10.37 41.37
N ILE A 468 8.85 9.18 41.63
CA ILE A 468 8.55 8.73 42.99
C ILE A 468 9.85 8.47 43.77
N VAL A 469 10.87 7.92 43.12
CA VAL A 469 12.19 7.71 43.76
C VAL A 469 12.85 9.04 44.11
N GLU A 470 12.77 10.05 43.24
CA GLU A 470 13.26 11.41 43.54
C GLU A 470 12.54 12.03 44.75
N LEU A 471 11.22 11.89 44.82
CA LEU A 471 10.44 12.36 45.97
C LEU A 471 10.85 11.62 47.26
N VAL A 472 11.01 10.30 47.23
CA VAL A 472 11.43 9.53 48.42
C VAL A 472 12.87 9.87 48.84
N ASN A 473 13.77 10.07 47.88
CA ASN A 473 15.16 10.44 48.16
C ASN A 473 15.29 11.87 48.72
N SER A 474 14.55 12.83 48.17
CA SER A 474 14.49 14.19 48.72
C SER A 474 13.93 14.22 50.14
N GLN A 475 12.96 13.36 50.46
CA GLN A 475 12.44 13.21 51.82
C GLN A 475 13.46 12.58 52.77
N ARG A 476 14.20 11.55 52.34
CA ARG A 476 15.32 10.99 53.12
C ARG A 476 16.38 12.05 53.40
N ALA A 477 16.78 12.83 52.40
CA ALA A 477 17.74 13.92 52.55
C ALA A 477 17.25 15.02 53.53
N ALA A 478 15.98 15.41 53.44
CA ALA A 478 15.38 16.38 54.35
C ALA A 478 15.34 15.85 55.80
N SER A 479 14.97 14.59 56.00
CA SER A 479 14.94 13.95 57.32
C SER A 479 16.33 13.82 57.94
N SER A 480 17.37 13.50 57.16
CA SER A 480 18.75 13.45 57.66
C SER A 480 19.27 14.83 58.09
N ALA A 481 18.90 15.89 57.38
CA ALA A 481 19.32 17.26 57.71
C ALA A 481 18.69 17.78 59.01
N THR A 482 17.48 17.32 59.36
CA THR A 482 16.79 17.73 60.61
C THR A 482 17.28 16.96 61.84
N THR A 483 17.99 15.83 61.63
CA THR A 483 18.51 14.99 62.73
C THR A 483 19.96 15.34 63.09
N SER A 484 20.66 16.09 62.22
CA SER A 484 22.04 16.57 62.40
C SER A 484 22.15 17.98 63.00
N SER A 485 21.01 18.61 63.31
CA SER A 485 20.86 19.89 64.02
C SER A 485 20.22 19.64 65.37
#